data_AF-Q8Y1N6-F1
#
_entry.id   AF-Q8Y1N6-F1
#
_cell.length_a   1.000
_cell.length_b   1.000
_cell.length_c   1.000
_cell.angle_alpha   90.00
_cell.angle_beta   90.00
_cell.angle_gamma   90.00
#
_symmetry.space_group_name_H-M   'P 1'
#
loop_
_entity.id
_entity.type
_entity.pdbx_description
1 polymer ?
#
loop_
_entity_poly.entity_id
_entity_poly.type
_entity_poly.pdbx_seq_one_letter_code
_entity_poly.pdbx_strand_id
1 'polypeptide(L)'
;MKITSTLARAGLCSALAALLAGCMTTTPVYDKHFGEAVRTVTSMQTLNPRAAANTDPVFGMDGRSATAAMDRYDTSFQTPQRDANAYRVGVGSSNTLSSMGR
;
A
#
# COMPACT_ATOMS: atom_id res chain seq x y z
N MET A 1 41.34 -1.49 -50.37
CA MET A 1 41.41 -1.00 -48.97
C MET A 1 40.14 -0.27 -48.49
N LYS A 2 39.34 0.37 -49.34
CA LYS A 2 38.05 1.00 -48.92
C LYS A 2 36.92 0.00 -48.62
N ILE A 3 36.94 -1.16 -49.28
CA ILE A 3 35.90 -2.20 -49.14
C ILE A 3 36.10 -2.99 -47.84
N THR A 4 37.34 -3.20 -47.40
CA THR A 4 37.65 -3.91 -46.16
C THR A 4 37.27 -3.10 -44.91
N SER A 5 37.43 -1.77 -44.93
CA SER A 5 37.04 -0.90 -43.82
C SER A 5 35.54 -0.66 -43.72
N THR A 6 34.81 -0.73 -44.84
CA THR A 6 33.33 -0.62 -44.85
C THR A 6 32.68 -1.91 -44.34
N LEU A 7 33.21 -3.08 -44.71
CA LEU A 7 32.77 -4.37 -44.15
C LEU A 7 33.02 -4.47 -42.64
N ALA A 8 34.18 -3.99 -42.15
CA ALA A 8 34.49 -3.97 -40.72
C ALA A 8 33.53 -3.07 -39.92
N ARG A 9 33.18 -1.89 -40.46
CA ARG A 9 32.19 -0.99 -39.84
C ARG A 9 30.78 -1.58 -39.84
N ALA A 10 30.37 -2.23 -40.93
CA ALA A 10 29.06 -2.89 -41.00
C ALA A 10 28.95 -4.04 -39.98
N GLY A 11 30.02 -4.83 -39.81
CA GLY A 11 30.08 -5.89 -38.79
C GLY A 11 30.03 -5.35 -37.37
N LEU A 12 30.69 -4.22 -37.09
CA LEU A 12 30.62 -3.57 -35.79
C LEU A 12 29.19 -3.05 -35.50
N CYS A 13 28.55 -2.41 -36.48
CA CYS A 13 27.18 -1.92 -36.34
C CYS A 13 26.15 -3.04 -36.12
N SER A 14 26.28 -4.17 -36.82
CA SER A 14 25.37 -5.30 -36.62
C SER A 14 25.56 -5.97 -35.26
N ALA A 15 26.80 -6.10 -34.78
CA ALA A 15 27.10 -6.61 -33.44
C ALA A 15 26.51 -5.71 -32.34
N LEU A 16 26.64 -4.39 -32.49
CA LEU A 16 26.01 -3.42 -31.57
C LEU A 16 24.48 -3.50 -31.59
N ALA A 17 23.86 -3.65 -32.76
CA ALA A 17 22.41 -3.79 -32.88
C ALA A 17 21.90 -5.08 -32.19
N ALA A 18 22.63 -6.19 -32.31
CA ALA A 18 22.30 -7.45 -31.65
C ALA A 18 22.44 -7.38 -30.11
N LEU A 19 23.47 -6.68 -29.62
CA LEU A 19 23.65 -6.43 -28.19
C LEU A 19 22.54 -5.55 -27.61
N LEU A 20 22.05 -4.56 -28.36
CA LEU A 20 20.96 -3.68 -27.93
C LEU A 20 19.58 -4.37 -27.96
N ALA A 21 19.37 -5.35 -28.85
CA ALA A 21 18.10 -6.09 -28.93
C ALA A 21 17.79 -6.93 -27.67
N GLY A 22 18.80 -7.26 -26.86
CA GLY A 22 18.62 -7.97 -25.59
C GLY A 22 18.14 -7.09 -24.42
N CYS A 23 18.27 -5.76 -24.50
CA CYS A 23 17.89 -4.85 -23.41
C CYS A 23 16.38 -4.57 -23.32
N MET A 24 15.58 -4.98 -24.31
CA MET A 24 14.15 -4.72 -24.31
C MET A 24 13.37 -5.95 -24.81
N THR A 25 13.27 -6.97 -23.96
CA THR A 25 12.38 -8.12 -24.18
C THR A 25 10.93 -7.71 -23.88
N THR A 26 10.27 -7.09 -24.85
CA THR A 26 8.92 -6.53 -24.67
C THR A 26 7.81 -7.58 -24.68
N THR A 27 8.03 -8.74 -25.31
CA THR A 27 7.06 -9.83 -25.43
C THR A 27 7.81 -11.16 -25.52
N PRO A 28 7.40 -12.24 -24.81
CA PRO A 28 6.11 -12.50 -24.16
C PRO A 28 6.08 -12.28 -22.63
N VAL A 29 7.16 -11.76 -22.03
CA VAL A 29 7.26 -11.65 -20.56
C VAL A 29 6.31 -10.58 -20.02
N TYR A 30 6.24 -9.39 -20.62
CA TYR A 30 5.33 -8.33 -20.13
C TYR A 30 3.86 -8.71 -20.26
N ASP A 31 3.45 -9.37 -21.35
CA ASP A 31 2.07 -9.82 -21.55
C ASP A 31 1.63 -10.81 -20.47
N LYS A 32 2.54 -11.69 -20.02
CA LYS A 32 2.25 -12.65 -18.95
C LYS A 32 2.00 -11.98 -17.60
N HIS A 33 2.71 -10.90 -17.32
CA HIS A 33 2.66 -10.18 -16.03
C HIS A 33 1.71 -8.97 -16.05
N PHE A 34 1.02 -8.73 -17.19
CA PHE A 34 0.09 -7.62 -17.32
C PHE A 34 -1.04 -7.70 -16.28
N GLY A 35 -1.14 -6.66 -15.46
CA GLY A 35 -2.16 -6.55 -14.41
C GLY A 35 -1.85 -7.31 -13.11
N GLU A 36 -0.69 -7.97 -12.98
CA GLU A 36 -0.29 -8.67 -11.75
C GLU A 36 -0.27 -7.71 -10.55
N ALA A 37 0.31 -6.52 -10.69
CA ALA A 37 0.37 -5.53 -9.62
C ALA A 37 -1.02 -5.15 -9.10
N VAL A 38 -1.98 -4.92 -10.00
CA VAL A 38 -3.36 -4.58 -9.62
C VAL A 38 -4.03 -5.76 -8.92
N ARG A 39 -3.91 -6.98 -9.48
CA ARG A 39 -4.47 -8.19 -8.86
C ARG A 39 -3.91 -8.43 -7.45
N THR A 40 -2.62 -8.18 -7.25
CA THR A 40 -1.95 -8.25 -5.95
C THR A 40 -2.50 -7.20 -4.99
N VAL A 41 -2.63 -5.94 -5.40
CA VAL A 41 -3.21 -4.91 -4.53
C VAL A 41 -4.67 -5.23 -4.20
N THR A 42 -5.46 -5.68 -5.17
CA THR A 42 -6.85 -6.07 -4.97
C THR A 42 -6.96 -7.25 -4.00
N SER A 43 -6.10 -8.27 -4.10
CA SER A 43 -6.14 -9.40 -3.16
C SER A 43 -5.80 -8.97 -1.73
N MET A 44 -4.87 -8.03 -1.56
CA MET A 44 -4.51 -7.46 -0.26
C MET A 44 -5.61 -6.56 0.33
N GLN A 45 -6.41 -5.91 -0.52
CA GLN A 45 -7.54 -5.07 -0.11
C GLN A 45 -8.85 -5.84 0.04
N THR A 46 -8.92 -7.08 -0.44
CA THR A 46 -10.12 -7.90 -0.33
C THR A 46 -10.22 -8.49 1.07
N LEU A 47 -11.11 -7.92 1.88
CA LEU A 47 -11.33 -8.38 3.27
C LEU A 47 -11.86 -9.83 3.34
N ASN A 48 -12.79 -10.19 2.46
CA ASN A 48 -13.36 -11.54 2.41
C ASN A 48 -13.61 -11.98 0.96
N PRO A 49 -12.76 -12.84 0.38
CA PRO A 49 -12.93 -13.31 -1.00
C PRO A 49 -14.12 -14.26 -1.19
N ARG A 50 -14.70 -14.81 -0.10
CA ARG A 50 -15.87 -15.70 -0.13
C ARG A 50 -17.16 -15.00 0.28
N ALA A 51 -17.18 -13.66 0.36
CA ALA A 51 -18.34 -12.89 0.81
C ALA A 51 -19.62 -13.20 0.03
N ALA A 52 -19.53 -13.45 -1.28
CA ALA A 52 -20.70 -13.78 -2.11
C ALA A 52 -21.36 -15.12 -1.78
N ALA A 53 -20.64 -16.04 -1.14
CA ALA A 53 -21.18 -17.33 -0.70
C ALA A 53 -21.73 -17.27 0.73
N ASN A 54 -21.61 -16.13 1.41
CA ASN A 54 -22.14 -15.96 2.76
C ASN A 54 -23.67 -15.79 2.71
N THR A 55 -24.40 -16.71 3.33
CA THR A 55 -25.86 -16.65 3.46
C THR A 55 -26.31 -16.04 4.79
N ASP A 56 -25.38 -15.72 5.69
CA ASP A 56 -25.72 -15.13 6.98
C ASP A 56 -26.44 -13.79 6.77
N PRO A 57 -27.58 -13.57 7.43
CA PRO A 57 -28.28 -12.30 7.33
C PRO A 57 -27.37 -11.19 7.87
N VAL A 58 -27.26 -10.09 7.12
CA VAL A 58 -26.51 -8.92 7.59
C VAL A 58 -27.25 -8.36 8.81
N PHE A 59 -26.66 -8.54 9.99
CA PHE A 59 -27.08 -7.81 11.18
C PHE A 59 -26.66 -6.35 11.00
N GLY A 60 -27.52 -5.56 10.36
CA GLY A 60 -27.34 -4.12 10.25
C GLY A 60 -27.41 -3.42 11.61
N MET A 61 -27.10 -2.13 11.63
CA MET A 61 -27.33 -1.32 12.83
C MET A 61 -28.82 -0.95 12.94
N ASP A 62 -29.35 -0.86 14.16
CA ASP A 62 -30.71 -0.36 14.36
C ASP A 62 -30.80 1.15 14.02
N GLY A 63 -31.98 1.61 13.59
CA GLY A 63 -32.14 3.00 13.15
C GLY A 63 -31.81 4.02 14.25
N ARG A 64 -32.05 3.69 15.52
CA ARG A 64 -31.77 4.61 16.64
C ARG A 64 -30.26 4.72 16.91
N SER A 65 -29.52 3.61 16.86
CA SER A 65 -28.06 3.66 16.94
C SER A 65 -27.47 4.35 15.72
N ALA A 66 -28.04 4.19 14.53
CA ALA A 66 -27.63 4.94 13.33
C ALA A 66 -27.76 6.45 13.52
N THR A 67 -28.93 6.92 13.98
CA THR A 67 -29.14 8.34 14.26
C THR A 67 -28.18 8.85 15.33
N ALA A 68 -28.00 8.12 16.43
CA ALA A 68 -27.09 8.53 17.51
C ALA A 68 -25.62 8.56 17.05
N ALA A 69 -25.22 7.66 16.15
CA ALA A 69 -23.86 7.64 15.59
C ALA A 69 -23.62 8.87 14.70
N MET A 70 -24.56 9.21 13.82
CA MET A 70 -24.46 10.38 12.97
C MET A 70 -24.50 11.69 13.77
N ASP A 71 -25.37 11.78 14.78
CA ASP A 71 -25.46 12.95 15.66
C ASP A 71 -24.15 13.20 16.45
N ARG A 72 -23.53 12.13 16.95
CA ARG A 72 -22.21 12.21 17.58
C ARG A 72 -21.11 12.61 16.60
N TYR A 73 -21.16 12.11 15.36
CA TYR A 73 -20.21 12.48 14.31
C TYR A 73 -20.30 13.98 14.02
N ASP A 74 -21.50 14.51 13.79
CA ASP A 74 -21.72 15.94 13.53
C ASP A 74 -21.30 16.80 14.73
N THR A 75 -21.65 16.37 15.95
CA THR A 75 -21.28 17.07 17.18
C THR A 75 -19.76 17.08 17.40
N SER A 76 -19.04 16.05 16.97
CA SER A 76 -17.59 15.94 17.16
C SER A 76 -16.80 17.08 16.48
N PHE A 77 -17.33 17.64 15.38
CA PHE A 77 -16.71 18.78 14.69
C PHE A 77 -17.05 20.13 15.35
N GLN A 78 -18.21 20.22 16.00
CA GLN A 78 -18.64 21.44 16.70
C GLN A 78 -18.01 21.52 18.11
N THR A 79 -17.88 20.37 18.77
CA THR A 79 -17.25 20.24 20.09
C THR A 79 -16.19 19.14 20.02
N PRO A 80 -14.97 19.46 19.55
CA PRO A 80 -13.86 18.53 19.57
C PRO A 80 -13.73 17.96 20.98
N GLN A 81 -13.86 16.63 21.10
CA GLN A 81 -13.70 15.97 22.38
C GLN A 81 -12.29 16.29 22.87
N ARG A 82 -12.18 16.93 24.03
CA ARG A 82 -10.87 17.17 24.64
C ARG A 82 -10.26 15.80 24.93
N ASP A 83 -9.14 15.50 24.29
CA ASP A 83 -8.37 14.30 24.59
C ASP A 83 -8.07 14.26 26.09
N ALA A 84 -8.76 13.38 26.82
CA ALA A 84 -8.58 13.26 28.26
C ALA A 84 -7.14 12.83 28.63
N ASN A 85 -6.36 12.35 27.65
CA ASN A 85 -4.98 11.89 27.82
C ASN A 85 -4.08 12.27 26.64
N ALA A 86 -4.11 13.53 26.17
CA ALA A 86 -3.24 14.01 25.09
C ALA A 86 -1.73 13.95 25.39
N TYR A 87 -1.33 13.64 26.64
CA TYR A 87 0.07 13.70 27.08
C TYR A 87 0.41 12.56 28.06
N ARG A 88 0.35 11.30 27.61
CA ARG A 88 1.04 10.16 28.27
C ARG A 88 1.91 9.36 27.29
N VAL A 89 2.58 10.07 26.38
CA VAL A 89 3.72 9.56 25.64
C VAL A 89 4.91 10.44 26.00
N GLY A 90 5.63 10.06 27.05
CA GLY A 90 6.75 10.83 27.60
C GLY A 90 7.37 10.16 28.81
N VAL A 91 8.29 9.23 28.55
CA VAL A 91 9.54 8.93 29.28
C VAL A 91 9.57 9.22 30.79
N GLY A 92 9.73 8.13 31.57
CA GLY A 92 10.12 8.03 32.98
C GLY A 92 10.37 9.30 33.81
N SER A 93 9.46 9.59 34.74
CA SER A 93 9.79 10.35 35.95
C SER A 93 10.37 9.41 37.01
N SER A 94 11.64 9.09 36.87
CA SER A 94 12.50 8.66 37.97
C SER A 94 12.77 9.86 38.87
N ASN A 95 12.02 9.97 39.98
CA ASN A 95 12.32 10.64 41.24
C ASN A 95 10.96 10.84 41.95
N THR A 96 10.67 10.33 43.13
CA THR A 96 11.51 9.96 44.26
C THR A 96 10.72 8.93 45.05
N LEU A 97 11.29 7.73 45.25
CA LEU A 97 10.81 6.84 46.30
C LEU A 97 10.92 7.62 47.60
N SER A 98 9.77 8.06 48.05
CA SER A 98 9.44 8.48 49.40
C SER A 98 10.40 7.85 50.39
N SER A 99 11.16 8.70 51.07
CA SER A 99 11.10 8.77 52.53
C SER A 99 10.66 7.43 53.15
N MET A 100 11.56 6.45 53.15
CA MET A 100 11.50 5.35 54.13
C MET A 100 11.93 5.97 55.45
N GLY A 101 11.02 6.80 56.00
CA GLY A 101 11.14 7.38 57.31
C GLY A 101 11.01 6.27 58.34
N ARG A 102 11.97 6.29 59.27
CA ARG A 102 11.91 5.94 60.69
C ARG A 102 10.84 4.94 61.13
#